data_AF-A0A1S1V7K5-F1
#
_entry.id   AF-A0A1S1V7K5-F1
#
_cell.length_a   1.000
_cell.length_b   1.000
_cell.length_c   1.000
_cell.angle_alpha   90.00
_cell.angle_beta   90.00
_cell.angle_gamma   90.00
#
_symmetry.space_group_name_H-M   'P 1'
#
loop_
_entity.id
_entity.type
_entity.pdbx_description
1 polymer ?
#
loop_
_entity_poly.entity_id
_entity_poly.type
_entity_poly.pdbx_seq_one_letter_code
_entity_poly.pdbx_strand_id
1 'polypeptide(L)'
;MRILKSEKGMTLVEVIISIAILGIIVTAFLSLFGNGFVSIASFGGKSEAVLGASDILEQVYSESESYTESELEDKLVLLDGVKKDNVGNIEDSIPEGKGFNYYFEDADLNGFNLTIAVQNGKKGSMEKLTTFIPKTPEAKKDES
;
A
#
# COMPACT_ATOMS: atom_id res chain seq x y z
N MET A 1 -18.89 -28.06 -63.54
CA MET A 1 -18.32 -26.75 -63.87
C MET A 1 -17.55 -26.26 -62.64
N ARG A 2 -16.21 -26.25 -62.67
CA ARG A 2 -15.39 -25.79 -61.53
C ARG A 2 -15.09 -24.31 -61.74
N ILE A 3 -15.68 -23.46 -60.90
CA ILE A 3 -15.33 -22.05 -60.81
C ILE A 3 -13.98 -22.00 -60.07
N LEU A 4 -12.88 -21.89 -60.82
CA LEU A 4 -11.58 -21.58 -60.24
C LEU A 4 -11.63 -20.12 -59.76
N LYS A 5 -11.74 -19.93 -58.44
CA LYS A 5 -11.63 -18.60 -57.82
C LYS A 5 -10.25 -18.03 -58.12
N SER A 6 -10.22 -16.79 -58.61
CA SER A 6 -9.00 -16.00 -58.74
C SER A 6 -8.52 -15.60 -57.35
N GLU A 7 -7.45 -16.24 -56.88
CA GLU A 7 -6.68 -15.77 -55.72
C GLU A 7 -5.89 -14.54 -56.17
N LYS A 8 -6.39 -13.34 -55.87
CA LYS A 8 -5.63 -12.09 -56.08
C LYS A 8 -4.57 -12.00 -54.98
N GLY A 9 -3.30 -12.20 -55.34
CA GLY A 9 -2.18 -11.96 -54.42
C GLY A 9 -2.05 -10.47 -54.07
N MET A 10 -1.44 -10.17 -52.93
CA MET A 10 -1.10 -8.78 -52.55
C MET A 10 0.04 -8.25 -53.42
N THR A 11 -0.07 -6.99 -53.78
CA THR A 11 1.03 -6.24 -54.39
C THR A 11 2.11 -5.93 -53.35
N LEU A 12 3.35 -5.75 -53.81
CA LEU A 12 4.46 -5.36 -52.94
C LEU A 12 4.18 -4.05 -52.18
N VAL A 13 3.48 -3.12 -52.83
CA VAL A 13 3.11 -1.82 -52.24
C VAL A 13 2.10 -1.99 -51.11
N GLU A 14 1.08 -2.85 -51.28
CA GLU A 14 0.11 -3.14 -50.21
C GLU A 14 0.78 -3.78 -48.99
N VAL A 15 1.76 -4.66 -49.20
CA VAL A 15 2.52 -5.27 -48.09
C VAL A 15 3.31 -4.20 -47.33
N ILE A 16 4.01 -3.31 -48.03
CA ILE A 16 4.79 -2.23 -47.40
C ILE A 16 3.88 -1.29 -46.62
N ILE A 17 2.75 -0.88 -47.20
CA ILE A 17 1.77 -0.01 -46.53
C ILE A 17 1.19 -0.70 -45.29
N SER A 18 0.87 -2.00 -45.39
CA SER A 18 0.33 -2.77 -44.26
C SER A 18 1.34 -2.87 -43.11
N ILE A 19 2.63 -3.10 -43.41
CA ILE A 19 3.70 -3.13 -42.40
C ILE A 19 3.88 -1.74 -41.77
N ALA A 20 3.81 -0.67 -42.56
CA ALA A 20 3.91 0.70 -42.05
C ALA A 20 2.76 1.04 -41.08
N ILE A 21 1.52 0.70 -41.45
CA ILE A 21 0.35 0.87 -40.58
C ILE A 21 0.49 0.02 -39.31
N LEU A 22 0.90 -1.25 -39.44
CA LEU A 22 1.11 -2.13 -38.31
C LEU A 22 2.17 -1.57 -37.34
N GLY A 23 3.26 -1.01 -37.87
CA GLY A 23 4.31 -0.37 -37.05
C GLY A 23 3.76 0.79 -36.21
N ILE A 24 2.95 1.66 -36.80
CA ILE A 24 2.30 2.78 -36.09
C ILE A 24 1.37 2.27 -34.97
N ILE A 25 0.62 1.20 -35.25
CA ILE A 25 -0.27 0.60 -34.25
C ILE A 25 0.55 0.02 -33.09
N VAL A 26 1.59 -0.77 -33.38
CA VAL A 26 2.43 -1.41 -32.38
C VAL A 26 3.11 -0.40 -31.45
N THR A 27 3.63 0.72 -31.99
CA THR A 27 4.27 1.76 -31.17
C THR A 27 3.29 2.43 -30.21
N ALA A 28 2.04 2.68 -30.65
CA ALA A 28 1.00 3.20 -29.77
C ALA A 28 0.68 2.24 -28.61
N PHE A 29 0.58 0.94 -28.89
CA PHE A 29 0.30 -0.07 -27.87
C PHE A 29 1.46 -0.31 -26.91
N LEU A 30 2.71 -0.23 -27.37
CA LEU A 30 3.90 -0.38 -26.53
C LEU A 30 3.92 0.62 -25.36
N SER A 31 3.51 1.87 -25.60
CA SER A 31 3.44 2.89 -24.55
C SER A 31 2.40 2.56 -23.48
N LEU A 32 1.23 2.06 -23.89
CA LEU A 32 0.17 1.65 -22.97
C LEU A 32 0.61 0.50 -22.08
N PHE A 33 1.25 -0.53 -22.66
CA PHE A 33 1.75 -1.66 -21.89
C PHE A 33 2.91 -1.28 -20.97
N GLY A 34 3.86 -0.46 -21.44
CA GLY A 34 5.00 -0.04 -20.62
C GLY A 34 4.57 0.69 -19.34
N ASN A 35 3.64 1.64 -19.46
CA ASN A 35 3.10 2.35 -18.30
C ASN A 35 2.28 1.41 -17.38
N GLY A 36 1.48 0.51 -17.97
CA GLY A 36 0.71 -0.47 -17.21
C GLY A 36 1.58 -1.38 -16.34
N PHE A 37 2.69 -1.89 -16.87
CA PHE A 37 3.61 -2.74 -16.11
C PHE A 37 4.27 -1.99 -14.95
N VAL A 38 4.70 -0.75 -15.16
CA VAL A 38 5.29 0.08 -14.09
C VAL A 38 4.27 0.35 -12.99
N SER A 39 3.04 0.68 -13.34
CA SER A 39 1.96 0.88 -12.36
C SER A 39 1.70 -0.39 -11.57
N ILE A 40 1.49 -1.53 -12.22
CA ILE A 40 1.24 -2.83 -11.55
C ILE A 40 2.38 -3.18 -10.58
N ALA A 41 3.63 -3.02 -11.01
CA ALA A 41 4.78 -3.29 -10.15
C ALA A 41 4.80 -2.36 -8.91
N SER A 42 4.48 -1.08 -9.07
CA SER A 42 4.40 -0.14 -7.95
C SER A 42 3.24 -0.43 -6.99
N PHE A 43 2.11 -0.94 -7.50
CA PHE A 43 0.97 -1.35 -6.69
C PHE A 43 1.28 -2.61 -5.86
N GLY A 44 2.14 -3.51 -6.33
CA GLY A 44 2.54 -4.69 -5.58
C GLY A 44 3.17 -4.35 -4.23
N GLY A 45 4.19 -3.47 -4.22
CA GLY A 45 4.83 -3.04 -2.98
C GLY A 45 3.90 -2.26 -2.05
N LYS A 46 2.97 -1.47 -2.62
CA LYS A 46 1.94 -0.78 -1.85
C LYS A 46 0.99 -1.75 -1.16
N SER A 47 0.53 -2.77 -1.87
CA SER A 47 -0.35 -3.79 -1.33
C SER A 47 0.32 -4.56 -0.19
N GLU A 48 1.60 -4.90 -0.34
CA GLU A 48 2.37 -5.60 0.70
C GLU A 48 2.54 -4.73 1.96
N ALA A 49 2.87 -3.44 1.80
CA ALA A 49 2.99 -2.52 2.93
C ALA A 49 1.65 -2.30 3.67
N VAL A 50 0.54 -2.19 2.93
CA VAL A 50 -0.80 -2.07 3.52
C VAL A 50 -1.22 -3.35 4.24
N LEU A 51 -0.91 -4.53 3.67
CA LEU A 51 -1.16 -5.80 4.35
C LEU A 51 -0.35 -5.90 5.64
N GLY A 52 0.95 -5.60 5.59
CA GLY A 52 1.79 -5.59 6.81
C GLY A 52 1.28 -4.63 7.88
N ALA A 53 0.86 -3.42 7.49
CA ALA A 53 0.23 -2.47 8.43
C ALA A 53 -1.08 -3.01 9.02
N SER A 54 -1.89 -3.67 8.19
CA SER A 54 -3.17 -4.25 8.61
C SER A 54 -2.97 -5.41 9.59
N ASP A 55 -2.01 -6.30 9.32
CA ASP A 55 -1.68 -7.43 10.21
C ASP A 55 -1.22 -6.94 11.59
N ILE A 56 -0.46 -5.84 11.65
CA ILE A 56 -0.04 -5.23 12.93
C ILE A 56 -1.26 -4.66 13.66
N LEU A 57 -2.13 -3.92 12.95
CA LEU A 57 -3.34 -3.35 13.55
C LEU A 57 -4.30 -4.44 14.04
N GLU A 58 -4.44 -5.54 13.31
CA GLU A 58 -5.30 -6.66 13.72
C GLU A 58 -4.74 -7.37 14.95
N GLN A 59 -3.42 -7.56 15.03
CA GLN A 59 -2.78 -8.09 16.24
C GLN A 59 -2.97 -7.15 17.44
N VAL A 60 -2.87 -5.84 17.23
CA VAL A 60 -3.15 -4.86 18.27
C VAL A 60 -4.61 -4.93 18.70
N TYR A 61 -5.54 -4.95 17.75
CA TYR A 61 -6.98 -4.89 17.98
C TYR A 61 -7.56 -6.16 18.62
N SER A 62 -7.12 -7.34 18.19
CA SER A 62 -7.61 -8.64 18.68
C SER A 62 -7.33 -8.86 20.18
N GLU A 63 -6.38 -8.13 20.74
CA GLU A 63 -6.05 -8.19 22.16
C GLU A 63 -6.50 -6.92 22.91
N SER A 64 -7.04 -5.91 22.22
CA SER A 64 -7.32 -4.56 22.77
C SER A 64 -8.64 -4.40 23.50
N GLU A 65 -9.21 -5.44 24.07
CA GLU A 65 -10.48 -5.30 24.81
C GLU A 65 -10.37 -4.30 25.99
N SER A 66 -9.16 -3.99 26.47
CA SER A 66 -8.93 -2.92 27.46
C SER A 66 -7.48 -2.45 27.61
N TYR A 67 -6.80 -1.97 26.56
CA TYR A 67 -5.46 -1.41 26.72
C TYR A 67 -5.42 0.07 27.10
N THR A 68 -4.50 0.38 28.00
CA THR A 68 -3.94 1.73 28.16
C THR A 68 -2.96 2.05 27.03
N GLU A 69 -2.71 3.34 26.78
CA GLU A 69 -1.73 3.76 25.76
C GLU A 69 -0.33 3.16 26.02
N SER A 70 0.08 3.08 27.29
CA SER A 70 1.37 2.50 27.68
C SER A 70 1.49 1.02 27.30
N GLU A 71 0.43 0.23 27.52
CA GLU A 71 0.46 -1.21 27.19
C GLU A 71 0.52 -1.44 25.67
N LEU A 72 -0.13 -0.58 24.89
CA LEU A 72 0.01 -0.63 23.43
C LEU A 72 1.37 -0.19 22.95
N GLU A 73 1.96 0.82 23.58
CA GLU A 73 3.32 1.26 23.27
C GLU A 73 4.30 0.11 23.45
N ASP A 74 4.25 -0.57 24.60
CA ASP A 74 5.09 -1.73 24.88
C ASP A 74 4.91 -2.84 23.82
N LYS A 75 3.66 -3.11 23.43
CA LYS A 75 3.37 -4.12 22.40
C LYS A 75 3.90 -3.73 21.02
N LEU A 76 3.71 -2.48 20.61
CA LEU A 76 4.21 -1.98 19.33
C LEU A 76 5.75 -2.00 19.29
N VAL A 77 6.42 -1.69 20.40
CA VAL A 77 7.88 -1.81 20.52
C VAL A 77 8.35 -3.26 20.37
N LEU A 78 7.63 -4.23 20.95
CA LEU A 78 7.91 -5.66 20.79
C LEU A 78 7.73 -6.15 19.35
N LEU A 79 6.84 -5.51 18.58
CA LEU A 79 6.63 -5.77 17.15
C LEU A 79 7.61 -4.99 16.26
N ASP A 80 8.68 -4.44 16.81
CA ASP A 80 9.67 -3.63 16.09
C ASP A 80 9.13 -2.29 15.54
N GLY A 81 8.13 -1.75 16.22
CA GLY A 81 7.62 -0.39 15.99
C GLY A 81 8.53 0.68 16.60
N VAL A 82 8.53 1.86 15.98
CA VAL A 82 9.20 3.06 16.49
C VAL A 82 8.18 4.18 16.69
N LYS A 83 8.05 4.67 17.93
CA LYS A 83 7.19 5.81 18.25
C LYS A 83 7.72 7.08 17.57
N LYS A 84 6.80 7.87 17.03
CA LYS A 84 7.07 9.20 16.49
C LYS A 84 6.30 10.25 17.30
N ASP A 85 6.82 11.46 17.35
CA ASP A 85 6.25 12.52 18.19
C ASP A 85 5.06 13.23 17.53
N ASN A 86 4.92 13.11 16.20
CA ASN A 86 3.81 13.68 15.44
C ASN A 86 3.58 12.92 14.12
N VAL A 87 2.40 13.12 13.51
CA VAL A 87 2.01 12.55 12.21
C VAL A 87 2.96 12.94 11.08
N GLY A 88 3.56 14.13 11.15
CA GLY A 88 4.49 14.63 10.12
C GLY A 88 5.77 13.80 10.01
N ASN A 89 6.25 13.28 11.15
CA ASN A 89 7.49 12.50 11.25
C ASN A 89 7.26 10.99 11.05
N ILE A 90 6.02 10.56 10.83
CA ILE A 90 5.72 9.14 10.66
C ILE A 90 6.29 8.58 9.35
N GLU A 91 6.56 9.45 8.38
CA GLU A 91 7.19 9.11 7.09
C GLU A 91 8.71 9.11 7.14
N ASP A 92 9.31 9.50 8.28
CA ASP A 92 10.76 9.45 8.44
C ASP A 92 11.27 8.02 8.23
N SER A 93 12.52 7.90 7.79
CA SER A 93 13.15 6.60 7.58
C SER A 93 13.03 5.73 8.83
N ILE A 94 12.54 4.51 8.63
CA ILE A 94 12.53 3.49 9.66
C ILE A 94 13.99 3.10 9.96
N PRO A 95 14.42 3.11 11.23
CA PRO A 95 15.75 2.64 11.62
C PRO A 95 16.03 1.21 11.16
N GLU A 96 17.30 0.88 10.93
CA GLU A 96 17.69 -0.48 10.55
C GLU A 96 17.27 -1.50 11.62
N GLY A 97 16.67 -2.61 11.19
CA GLY A 97 16.13 -3.64 12.08
C GLY A 97 14.76 -3.32 12.68
N LYS A 98 14.13 -2.21 12.30
CA LYS A 98 12.75 -1.89 12.68
C LYS A 98 11.77 -2.13 11.53
N GLY A 99 10.53 -2.47 11.89
CA GLY A 99 9.49 -2.88 10.94
C GLY A 99 8.60 -1.73 10.48
N PHE A 100 8.29 -0.79 11.38
CA PHE A 100 7.34 0.30 11.12
C PHE A 100 7.50 1.48 12.08
N ASN A 101 6.97 2.64 11.69
CA ASN A 101 6.78 3.77 12.59
C ASN A 101 5.33 3.80 13.08
N TYR A 102 5.08 4.30 14.29
CA TYR A 102 3.74 4.52 14.79
C TYR A 102 3.58 5.84 15.53
N TYR A 103 2.35 6.32 15.60
CA TYR A 103 1.96 7.56 16.27
C TYR A 103 0.57 7.42 16.89
N PHE A 104 0.41 7.94 18.10
CA PHE A 104 -0.88 8.06 18.78
C PHE A 104 -1.36 9.51 18.72
N GLU A 105 -2.62 9.69 18.33
CA GLU A 105 -3.32 10.97 18.39
C GLU A 105 -4.52 10.82 19.33
N ASP A 106 -4.64 11.71 20.32
CA ASP A 106 -5.84 11.70 21.17
C ASP A 106 -7.10 11.96 20.33
N ALA A 107 -8.16 11.19 20.60
CA ALA A 107 -9.43 11.31 19.93
C ALA A 107 -10.53 11.73 20.92
N ASP A 108 -11.50 12.51 20.43
CA ASP A 108 -12.58 13.09 21.25
C ASP A 108 -13.50 12.05 21.95
N LEU A 109 -13.44 10.77 21.57
CA LEU A 109 -14.39 9.72 21.93
C LEU A 109 -13.84 8.68 22.94
N ASN A 110 -13.14 9.11 24.00
CA ASN A 110 -12.50 8.21 24.98
C ASN A 110 -11.62 7.15 24.27
N GLY A 111 -10.70 7.59 23.43
CA GLY A 111 -9.86 6.73 22.61
C GLY A 111 -8.63 7.46 22.10
N PHE A 112 -7.88 6.78 21.23
CA PHE A 112 -6.82 7.40 20.43
C PHE A 112 -6.84 6.83 19.01
N ASN A 113 -6.42 7.63 18.05
CA ASN A 113 -6.11 7.16 16.71
C ASN A 113 -4.68 6.64 16.72
N LEU A 114 -4.51 5.35 16.41
CA LEU A 114 -3.22 4.75 16.15
C LEU A 114 -2.95 4.83 14.64
N THR A 115 -1.88 5.53 14.26
CA THR A 115 -1.37 5.52 12.90
C THR A 115 -0.12 4.66 12.83
N ILE A 116 -0.07 3.74 11.87
CA ILE A 116 1.10 2.90 11.55
C ILE A 116 1.59 3.29 10.16
N ALA A 117 2.90 3.43 10.00
CA ALA A 117 3.53 3.66 8.71
C ALA A 117 4.57 2.57 8.39
N VAL A 118 4.40 1.90 7.26
CA VAL A 118 5.24 0.80 6.79
C VAL A 118 5.92 1.21 5.48
N GLN A 119 7.16 0.79 5.28
CA GLN A 119 7.89 1.09 4.07
C GLN A 119 7.38 0.27 2.87
N ASN A 120 6.98 0.97 1.81
CA ASN A 120 6.60 0.40 0.52
C ASN A 120 7.85 0.19 -0.36
N GLY A 121 8.33 -1.05 -0.34
CA GLY A 121 9.42 -1.52 -1.19
C GLY A 121 10.73 -0.76 -0.98
N LYS A 122 11.65 -0.90 -1.96
CA LYS A 122 13.03 -0.37 -1.86
C LYS A 122 13.14 1.15 -2.03
N LYS A 123 12.08 1.83 -2.44
CA LYS A 123 12.10 3.26 -2.78
C LYS A 123 11.87 4.18 -1.58
N GLY A 124 11.63 3.62 -0.39
CA GLY A 124 11.51 4.40 0.84
C GLY A 124 10.23 5.22 0.96
N SER A 125 9.27 5.06 0.03
CA SER A 125 7.92 5.60 0.24
C SER A 125 7.25 4.87 1.39
N MET A 126 6.49 5.59 2.20
CA MET A 126 5.80 5.03 3.37
C MET A 126 4.30 4.97 3.08
N GLU A 127 3.65 3.88 3.44
CA GLU A 127 2.19 3.75 3.42
C GLU A 127 1.68 3.82 4.85
N LYS A 128 0.60 4.58 5.06
CA LYS A 128 0.03 4.81 6.38
C LYS A 128 -1.34 4.18 6.49
N LEU A 129 -1.63 3.67 7.67
CA LEU A 129 -2.95 3.21 8.06
C LEU A 129 -3.27 3.74 9.44
N THR A 130 -4.45 4.35 9.58
CA THR A 130 -4.94 4.89 10.85
C THR A 130 -6.18 4.13 11.27
N THR A 131 -6.22 3.71 12.54
CA THR A 131 -7.41 3.11 13.15
C THR A 131 -7.69 3.75 14.50
N PHE A 132 -8.96 3.73 14.91
CA PHE A 132 -9.39 4.19 16.22
C PHE A 132 -9.35 3.03 17.22
N ILE A 133 -8.75 3.27 18.38
CA ILE A 133 -8.70 2.31 19.49
C ILE A 133 -9.40 2.96 20.70
N PRO A 134 -10.46 2.32 21.24
CA PRO A 134 -11.13 2.82 22.43
C PRO A 134 -10.23 2.66 23.66
N LYS A 135 -10.18 3.68 24.52
CA LYS A 135 -9.54 3.61 25.84
C LYS A 135 -10.47 2.84 26.78
N THR A 136 -9.90 2.01 27.65
CA THR A 136 -10.62 1.46 28.79
C THR A 136 -11.10 2.62 29.66
N PRO A 137 -12.39 2.67 30.07
CA PRO A 137 -12.82 3.65 31.04
C PRO A 137 -11.99 3.45 32.32
N GLU A 138 -11.24 4.47 32.73
CA GLU A 138 -10.58 4.46 34.02
C GLU A 138 -11.64 4.17 35.07
N ALA A 139 -11.53 3.03 35.76
CA ALA A 139 -12.43 2.70 36.85
C ALA A 139 -12.37 3.87 37.82
N LYS A 140 -13.50 4.59 37.98
CA LYS A 140 -13.62 5.67 38.95
C LYS A 140 -13.09 5.11 40.27
N LYS A 141 -11.94 5.61 40.73
CA LYS A 141 -11.51 5.37 42.10
C LYS A 141 -12.59 5.99 42.96
N ASP A 142 -13.46 5.15 43.50
CA ASP A 142 -14.47 5.56 44.47
C ASP A 142 -13.74 6.30 45.59
N GLU A 143 -14.01 7.60 45.67
CA GLU A 143 -13.62 8.46 46.78
C GLU A 143 -14.26 7.88 48.05
N SER A 144 -13.47 7.15 48.83
CA SER A 144 -13.80 6.71 50.19
C SER A 144 -13.13 7.60 51.22
#